data_AF-C1LHN9-F1
#
_entry.id   AF-C1LHN9-F1
#
_cell.length_a   1.000
_cell.length_b   1.000
_cell.length_c   1.000
_cell.angle_alpha   90.00
_cell.angle_beta   90.00
_cell.angle_gamma   90.00
#
_symmetry.space_group_name_H-M   'P 1'
#
loop_
_entity.id
_entity.type
_entity.pdbx_description
1 polymer ?
#
loop_
_entity_poly.entity_id
_entity_poly.type
_entity_poly.pdbx_seq_one_letter_code
_entity_poly.pdbx_strand_id
1 'polypeptide(L)'
;MNGDVMEKKCSIHLIENMYEINSSESVNGIIKSSVKKQLPKLGSFGLITESSDLIFQRLLAKFPPMVPIEVIGLDLDCNLTTMSYINLGERNVFVGDNEIPVLGIQRTVHSQRSLPLSWQTYFMEDGHMVLRIQVGSPITIKVNTIPERFRKDIYLGQSFQTSS
;
A
#
# COMPACT_ATOMS: atom_id res chain seq x y z
N MET A 1 -17.95 -21.53 -26.45
CA MET A 1 -16.49 -21.33 -26.55
C MET A 1 -15.93 -21.55 -25.16
N ASN A 2 -15.15 -22.61 -24.95
CA ASN A 2 -14.43 -22.80 -23.70
C ASN A 2 -13.11 -22.03 -23.84
N GLY A 3 -13.01 -20.88 -23.17
CA GLY A 3 -11.77 -20.13 -23.09
C GLY A 3 -10.77 -20.87 -22.19
N ASP A 4 -9.49 -20.77 -22.53
CA ASP A 4 -8.42 -21.24 -21.65
C ASP A 4 -8.50 -20.50 -20.31
N VAL A 5 -8.51 -21.26 -19.21
CA VAL A 5 -8.52 -20.71 -17.85
C VAL A 5 -7.08 -20.51 -17.41
N MET A 6 -6.65 -19.25 -17.33
CA MET A 6 -5.35 -18.88 -16.79
C MET A 6 -5.48 -18.62 -15.29
N GLU A 7 -4.58 -19.22 -14.50
CA GLU A 7 -4.49 -19.01 -13.06
C GLU A 7 -3.06 -18.59 -12.68
N LYS A 8 -2.93 -17.57 -11.82
CA LYS A 8 -1.67 -17.21 -11.19
C LYS A 8 -1.80 -17.39 -9.69
N LYS A 9 -0.92 -18.19 -9.10
CA LYS A 9 -0.89 -18.46 -7.66
C LYS A 9 0.43 -18.01 -7.08
N CYS A 10 0.39 -17.40 -5.90
CA CYS A 10 1.56 -17.05 -5.11
C CYS A 10 1.37 -17.58 -3.68
N SER A 11 2.36 -18.31 -3.16
CA SER A 11 2.38 -18.76 -1.76
C SER A 11 3.61 -18.21 -1.06
N ILE A 12 3.44 -17.86 0.22
CA ILE A 12 4.45 -17.19 1.03
C ILE A 12 4.58 -17.96 2.34
N HIS A 13 5.78 -18.45 2.61
CA HIS A 13 6.09 -19.21 3.81
C HIS A 13 7.24 -18.51 4.54
N LEU A 14 7.05 -18.19 5.82
CA LEU A 14 8.16 -17.79 6.68
C LEU A 14 8.76 -19.05 7.29
N ILE A 15 10.00 -19.37 6.93
CA ILE A 15 10.76 -20.50 7.46
C ILE A 15 11.95 -19.92 8.21
N GLU A 16 11.95 -20.07 9.54
CA GLU A 16 12.91 -19.44 10.45
C GLU A 16 12.95 -17.91 10.25
N ASN A 17 13.96 -17.39 9.54
CA ASN A 17 14.15 -15.98 9.23
C ASN A 17 14.19 -15.69 7.72
N MET A 18 13.66 -16.60 6.90
CA MET A 18 13.60 -16.46 5.45
C MET A 18 12.16 -16.55 4.95
N TYR A 19 11.74 -15.58 4.15
CA TYR A 19 10.52 -15.69 3.36
C TYR A 19 10.82 -16.52 2.11
N GLU A 20 10.21 -17.70 2.02
CA GLU A 20 10.14 -18.49 0.79
C GLU A 20 8.85 -18.18 0.04
N ILE A 21 8.99 -17.79 -1.22
CA ILE A 21 7.86 -17.48 -2.08
C ILE A 21 7.88 -18.30 -3.33
N ASN A 22 6.74 -18.92 -3.60
CA ASN A 22 6.50 -19.71 -4.79
C ASN A 22 5.41 -19.04 -5.62
N SER A 23 5.75 -18.61 -6.83
CA SER A 23 4.80 -18.06 -7.78
C SER A 23 4.67 -19.03 -8.96
N SER A 24 3.44 -19.36 -9.36
CA SER A 24 3.15 -20.26 -10.47
C SER A 24 2.06 -19.71 -11.37
N GLU A 25 2.24 -19.84 -12.67
CA GLU A 25 1.20 -19.57 -13.68
C GLU A 25 0.76 -20.90 -14.29
N SER A 26 -0.54 -21.15 -14.33
CA SER A 26 -1.13 -22.34 -14.91
C SER A 26 -2.15 -21.96 -16.00
N VAL A 27 -2.27 -22.81 -17.02
CA VAL A 27 -3.29 -22.70 -18.06
C VAL A 27 -4.04 -24.03 -18.10
N ASN A 28 -5.35 -23.99 -17.88
CA ASN A 28 -6.20 -25.16 -17.71
C ASN A 28 -5.65 -26.14 -16.64
N GLY A 29 -5.12 -25.60 -15.54
CA GLY A 29 -4.51 -26.36 -14.45
C GLY A 29 -3.08 -26.86 -14.71
N ILE A 30 -2.53 -26.66 -15.92
CA ILE A 30 -1.17 -27.06 -16.26
C ILE A 30 -0.21 -25.91 -15.96
N ILE A 31 0.70 -26.09 -15.01
CA ILE A 31 1.72 -25.10 -14.66
C ILE A 31 2.63 -24.87 -15.88
N LYS A 32 2.66 -23.63 -16.37
CA LYS A 32 3.52 -23.16 -17.46
C LYS A 32 4.82 -22.56 -16.94
N SER A 33 4.78 -21.91 -15.78
CA SER A 33 5.95 -21.30 -15.16
C SER A 33 5.87 -21.41 -13.64
N SER A 34 7.04 -21.55 -13.00
CA SER A 34 7.17 -21.50 -11.55
C SER A 34 8.47 -20.81 -11.17
N VAL A 35 8.39 -19.86 -10.24
CA VAL A 35 9.55 -19.12 -9.71
C VAL A 35 9.58 -19.28 -8.20
N LYS A 36 10.74 -19.66 -7.66
CA LYS A 36 11.00 -19.67 -6.22
C LYS A 36 11.93 -18.52 -5.87
N LYS A 37 11.57 -17.74 -4.83
CA LYS A 37 12.39 -16.65 -4.30
C LYS A 37 12.57 -16.79 -2.81
N GLN A 38 13.71 -16.31 -2.35
CA GLN A 38 14.07 -16.27 -0.95
C GLN A 38 14.52 -14.86 -0.58
N LEU A 39 13.98 -14.32 0.50
CA LEU A 39 14.46 -13.07 1.08
C LEU A 39 14.59 -13.18 2.59
N PRO A 40 15.68 -12.66 3.17
CA PRO A 40 15.79 -12.55 4.61
C PRO A 40 14.67 -11.66 5.15
N LYS A 41 14.13 -12.07 6.29
CA LYS A 41 13.22 -11.26 7.07
C LYS A 41 13.98 -10.01 7.54
N LEU A 42 13.51 -8.85 7.10
CA LEU A 42 14.11 -7.57 7.47
C LEU A 42 13.44 -7.03 8.74
N GLY A 43 14.15 -7.11 9.88
CA GLY A 43 13.66 -6.59 11.15
C GLY A 43 12.35 -7.23 11.64
N SER A 44 11.57 -6.46 12.39
CA SER A 44 10.28 -6.88 12.95
C SER A 44 9.09 -6.64 12.01
N PHE A 45 9.27 -5.89 10.93
CA PHE A 45 8.19 -5.52 10.02
C PHE A 45 7.92 -6.63 8.99
N GLY A 46 6.65 -6.99 8.85
CA GLY A 46 6.21 -8.10 8.02
C GLY A 46 6.13 -7.77 6.52
N LEU A 47 5.34 -8.58 5.82
CA LEU A 47 4.99 -8.39 4.41
C LEU A 47 3.83 -7.40 4.28
N ILE A 48 3.98 -6.36 3.45
CA ILE A 48 2.89 -5.49 3.01
C ILE A 48 2.56 -5.83 1.55
N THR A 49 1.32 -6.25 1.31
CA THR A 49 0.77 -6.44 -0.04
C THR A 49 0.22 -5.11 -0.59
N GLU A 50 0.06 -4.99 -1.90
CA GLU A 50 -0.44 -3.76 -2.53
C GLU A 50 -1.84 -3.35 -2.01
N SER A 51 -2.70 -4.32 -1.68
CA SER A 51 -4.03 -4.03 -1.10
C SER A 51 -3.97 -3.48 0.32
N SER A 52 -2.96 -3.88 1.11
CA SER A 52 -2.73 -3.37 2.46
C SER A 52 -1.89 -2.09 2.51
N ASP A 53 -1.15 -1.77 1.44
CA ASP A 53 -0.24 -0.64 1.36
C ASP A 53 -0.94 0.70 1.66
N LEU A 54 -2.09 0.95 1.04
CA LEU A 54 -2.83 2.20 1.26
C LEU A 54 -3.25 2.35 2.72
N ILE A 55 -3.73 1.28 3.36
CA ILE A 55 -4.13 1.31 4.77
C ILE A 55 -2.91 1.53 5.67
N PHE A 56 -1.78 0.92 5.34
CA PHE A 56 -0.55 1.13 6.06
C PHE A 56 -0.07 2.58 5.96
N GLN A 57 -0.07 3.18 4.76
CA GLN A 57 0.26 4.58 4.57
C GLN A 57 -0.70 5.52 5.32
N ARG A 58 -2.00 5.20 5.41
CA ARG A 58 -2.96 5.96 6.26
C ARG A 58 -2.59 5.90 7.74
N LEU A 59 -2.16 4.74 8.22
CA LEU A 59 -1.66 4.59 9.60
C LEU A 59 -0.38 5.40 9.82
N LEU A 60 0.56 5.34 8.87
CA LEU A 60 1.78 6.16 8.93
C LEU A 60 1.46 7.65 8.87
N ALA A 61 0.44 8.06 8.12
CA ALA A 61 0.06 9.46 8.09
C ALA A 61 -0.58 9.94 9.39
N LYS A 62 -1.27 9.04 10.10
CA LYS A 62 -1.83 9.33 11.43
C LYS A 62 -0.79 9.26 12.55
N PHE A 63 0.21 8.39 12.39
CA PHE A 63 1.29 8.16 13.34
C PHE A 63 2.64 8.26 12.61
N PRO A 64 3.08 9.50 12.29
CA PRO A 64 4.23 9.71 11.41
C PRO A 64 5.50 9.12 12.01
N PRO A 65 6.22 8.27 11.27
CA PRO A 65 7.46 7.70 11.79
C PRO A 65 8.56 8.75 11.86
N MET A 66 9.40 8.67 12.90
CA MET A 66 10.56 9.56 13.07
C MET A 66 11.76 9.16 12.20
N VAL A 67 11.80 7.90 11.76
CA VAL A 67 12.84 7.33 10.90
C VAL A 67 12.19 6.57 9.74
N PRO A 68 12.87 6.37 8.61
CA PRO A 68 12.35 5.54 7.53
C PRO A 68 11.95 4.14 8.02
N ILE A 69 10.79 3.66 7.59
CA ILE A 69 10.35 2.27 7.83
C ILE A 69 10.66 1.45 6.58
N GLU A 70 11.25 0.27 6.78
CA GLU A 70 11.45 -0.71 5.72
C GLU A 70 10.63 -1.96 5.98
N VAL A 71 9.98 -2.47 4.94
CA VAL A 71 9.17 -3.69 4.97
C VAL A 71 9.44 -4.52 3.73
N ILE A 72 9.03 -5.78 3.73
CA ILE A 72 9.00 -6.59 2.51
C ILE A 72 7.66 -6.36 1.80
N GLY A 73 7.69 -6.24 0.48
CA GLY A 73 6.49 -6.15 -0.35
C GLY A 73 6.72 -6.74 -1.74
N LEU A 74 5.80 -6.46 -2.67
CA LEU A 74 5.88 -6.91 -4.06
C LEU A 74 6.06 -5.75 -5.04
N ASP A 75 6.95 -5.89 -6.02
CA ASP A 75 7.04 -4.96 -7.15
C ASP A 75 5.91 -5.20 -8.18
N LEU A 76 5.91 -4.40 -9.26
CA LEU A 76 4.89 -4.47 -10.32
C LEU A 76 4.84 -5.83 -11.04
N ASP A 77 5.96 -6.56 -11.05
CA ASP A 77 6.07 -7.90 -11.62
C ASP A 77 5.79 -9.00 -10.59
N CYS A 78 5.23 -8.63 -9.42
CA CYS A 78 4.95 -9.52 -8.30
C CYS A 78 6.22 -10.21 -7.73
N ASN A 79 7.38 -9.58 -7.90
CA ASN A 79 8.60 -10.03 -7.26
C ASN A 79 8.70 -9.46 -5.86
N LEU A 80 9.19 -10.25 -4.91
CA LEU A 80 9.54 -9.68 -3.63
C LEU A 80 10.64 -8.63 -3.73
N THR A 81 10.49 -7.60 -2.91
CA THR A 81 11.43 -6.50 -2.80
C THR A 81 11.30 -5.84 -1.43
N THR A 82 12.32 -5.09 -1.04
CA THR A 82 12.20 -4.11 0.04
C THR A 82 11.35 -2.93 -0.45
N MET A 83 10.51 -2.42 0.44
CA MET A 83 9.84 -1.13 0.29
C MET A 83 10.19 -0.24 1.48
N SER A 84 10.45 1.04 1.21
CA SER A 84 10.69 2.02 2.26
C SER A 84 9.61 3.09 2.30
N TYR A 85 9.30 3.57 3.50
CA TYR A 85 8.33 4.62 3.77
C TYR A 85 9.00 5.75 4.54
N ILE A 86 8.88 6.97 4.03
CA ILE A 86 9.49 8.17 4.60
C ILE A 86 8.40 9.19 4.87
N ASN A 87 8.41 9.77 6.06
CA ASN A 87 7.57 10.92 6.39
C ASN A 87 8.10 12.17 5.68
N LEU A 88 7.27 12.82 4.87
CA LEU A 88 7.60 14.06 4.15
C LEU A 88 7.20 15.32 4.93
N GLY A 89 6.52 15.16 6.08
CA GLY A 89 5.99 16.25 6.87
C GLY A 89 4.67 16.81 6.34
N GLU A 90 4.22 17.87 7.00
CA GLU A 90 2.99 18.57 6.66
C GLU A 90 3.23 19.59 5.56
N ARG A 91 2.24 19.75 4.68
CA ARG A 91 2.16 20.85 3.73
C ARG A 91 0.72 21.18 3.41
N ASN A 92 0.50 22.30 2.75
CA ASN A 92 -0.80 22.65 2.22
C ASN A 92 -0.95 22.22 0.76
N VAL A 93 -2.16 21.80 0.39
CA VAL A 93 -2.55 21.45 -0.98
C VAL A 93 -3.90 22.06 -1.31
N PHE A 94 -4.03 22.64 -2.49
CA PHE A 94 -5.32 23.12 -3.00
C PHE A 94 -6.21 21.96 -3.45
N VAL A 95 -7.47 21.92 -3.03
CA VAL A 95 -8.53 21.02 -3.54
C VAL A 95 -9.75 21.87 -3.88
N GLY A 96 -10.07 21.97 -5.18
CA GLY A 96 -10.93 23.04 -5.69
C GLY A 96 -10.30 24.40 -5.37
N ASP A 97 -11.10 25.29 -4.79
CA ASP A 97 -10.68 26.64 -4.38
C ASP A 97 -10.15 26.72 -2.94
N ASN A 98 -10.08 25.58 -2.24
CA ASN A 98 -9.71 25.54 -0.82
C ASN A 98 -8.29 25.01 -0.65
N GLU A 99 -7.50 25.67 0.20
CA GLU A 99 -6.21 25.18 0.64
C GLU A 99 -6.39 24.37 1.94
N ILE A 100 -5.92 23.12 1.96
CA ILE A 100 -6.07 22.23 3.12
C ILE A 100 -4.71 21.67 3.58
N PRO A 101 -4.50 21.50 4.90
CA PRO A 101 -3.31 20.86 5.43
C PRO A 101 -3.36 19.34 5.20
N VAL A 102 -2.23 18.79 4.79
CA VAL A 102 -2.04 17.36 4.52
C VAL A 102 -0.68 16.89 5.01
N LEU A 103 -0.56 15.61 5.36
CA LEU A 103 0.72 14.98 5.65
C LEU A 103 1.12 14.05 4.51
N GLY A 104 2.38 14.16 4.06
CA GLY A 104 2.93 13.33 2.99
C GLY A 104 3.68 12.10 3.49
N ILE A 105 3.45 10.96 2.85
CA ILE A 105 4.27 9.74 3.00
C ILE A 105 4.85 9.40 1.62
N GLN A 106 6.17 9.22 1.54
CA GLN A 106 6.82 8.67 0.35
C GLN A 106 7.02 7.18 0.51
N ARG A 107 6.40 6.39 -0.36
CA ARG A 107 6.72 4.97 -0.56
C ARG A 107 7.75 4.83 -1.68
N THR A 108 8.76 4.00 -1.50
CA THR A 108 9.69 3.58 -2.57
C THR A 108 9.73 2.06 -2.66
N VAL A 109 9.62 1.54 -3.87
CA VAL A 109 9.69 0.10 -4.20
C VAL A 109 11.05 -0.17 -4.85
N HIS A 110 11.90 -0.93 -4.16
CA HIS A 110 13.30 -1.15 -4.56
C HIS A 110 13.48 -2.38 -5.47
N SER A 111 12.75 -2.42 -6.60
CA SER A 111 12.77 -3.59 -7.49
C SER A 111 14.19 -4.01 -7.86
N GLN A 112 14.43 -5.32 -7.90
CA GLN A 112 15.72 -5.88 -8.31
C GLN A 112 15.92 -5.83 -9.83
N ARG A 113 14.85 -5.63 -10.61
CA ARG A 113 14.86 -5.72 -12.09
C ARG A 113 14.71 -4.36 -12.78
N SER A 114 14.30 -3.33 -12.05
CA SER A 114 14.12 -1.98 -12.56
C SER A 114 14.71 -0.95 -11.61
N LEU A 115 14.76 0.31 -12.05
CA LEU A 115 15.04 1.42 -11.14
C LEU A 115 13.97 1.48 -10.03
N PRO A 116 14.33 1.94 -8.82
CA PRO A 116 13.36 2.16 -7.76
C PRO A 116 12.25 3.12 -8.21
N LEU A 117 11.01 2.77 -7.86
CA LEU A 117 9.85 3.60 -8.15
C LEU A 117 9.31 4.18 -6.85
N SER A 118 9.07 5.49 -6.83
CA SER A 118 8.57 6.20 -5.66
C SER A 118 7.24 6.90 -5.92
N TRP A 119 6.37 6.86 -4.91
CA TRP A 119 5.12 7.62 -4.87
C TRP A 119 5.06 8.46 -3.61
N GLN A 120 4.64 9.70 -3.76
CA GLN A 120 4.32 10.59 -2.64
C GLN A 120 2.80 10.65 -2.51
N THR A 121 2.29 10.17 -1.38
CA THR A 121 0.86 10.14 -1.09
C THR A 121 0.56 11.09 0.06
N TYR A 122 -0.43 11.95 -0.11
CA TYR A 122 -0.80 12.99 0.84
C TYR A 122 -2.19 12.72 1.41
N PHE A 123 -2.28 12.75 2.73
CA PHE A 123 -3.47 12.42 3.49
C PHE A 123 -3.93 13.60 4.34
N MET A 124 -5.25 13.75 4.47
CA MET A 124 -5.87 14.56 5.51
C MET A 124 -5.70 13.88 6.88
N GLU A 125 -5.94 14.63 7.95
CA GLU A 125 -5.86 14.17 9.34
C GLU A 125 -6.74 12.93 9.64
N ASP A 126 -7.89 12.82 8.98
CA ASP A 126 -8.81 11.68 9.10
C ASP A 126 -8.44 10.48 8.20
N GLY A 127 -7.32 10.61 7.48
CA GLY A 127 -6.74 9.57 6.63
C GLY A 127 -7.32 9.52 5.22
N HIS A 128 -8.13 10.49 4.77
CA HIS A 128 -8.50 10.59 3.36
C HIS A 128 -7.28 10.93 2.50
N MET A 129 -7.05 10.16 1.43
CA MET A 129 -6.02 10.49 0.43
C MET A 129 -6.55 11.57 -0.51
N VAL A 130 -5.79 12.67 -0.67
CA VAL A 130 -6.21 13.79 -1.52
C VAL A 130 -5.30 14.01 -2.73
N LEU A 131 -4.06 13.54 -2.66
CA LEU A 131 -3.08 13.70 -3.72
C LEU A 131 -2.10 12.54 -3.69
N ARG A 132 -1.82 11.95 -4.85
CA ARG A 132 -0.75 10.98 -5.06
C ARG A 132 0.03 11.35 -6.31
N ILE A 133 1.35 11.42 -6.17
CA ILE A 133 2.28 11.81 -7.23
C ILE A 133 3.26 10.66 -7.43
N GLN A 134 3.52 10.27 -8.68
CA GLN A 134 4.65 9.41 -8.99
C GLN A 134 5.90 10.26 -9.20
N VAL A 135 6.95 10.01 -8.42
CA VAL A 135 8.20 10.77 -8.50
C VAL A 135 8.87 10.49 -9.84
N GLY A 136 9.30 11.54 -10.54
CA GLY A 136 9.95 11.45 -11.86
C GLY A 136 8.98 11.23 -13.03
N SER A 137 7.66 11.27 -12.79
CA SER A 137 6.62 11.12 -13.79
C SER A 137 5.62 12.29 -13.72
N PRO A 138 5.00 12.72 -14.84
CA PRO A 138 3.95 13.73 -14.79
C PRO A 138 2.63 13.21 -14.18
N ILE A 139 2.53 11.91 -13.90
CA ILE A 139 1.30 11.29 -13.41
C ILE A 139 0.98 11.76 -11.99
N THR A 140 -0.20 12.36 -11.86
CA THR A 140 -0.77 12.83 -10.59
C THR A 140 -2.22 12.36 -10.48
N ILE A 141 -2.58 11.86 -9.31
CA ILE A 141 -3.96 11.54 -8.92
C ILE A 141 -4.35 12.54 -7.84
N LYS A 142 -5.43 13.28 -8.04
CA LYS A 142 -5.88 14.31 -7.11
C LYS A 142 -7.40 14.28 -6.98
N VAL A 143 -7.92 14.47 -5.78
CA VAL A 143 -9.36 14.64 -5.57
C VAL A 143 -9.81 16.01 -6.06
N ASN A 144 -10.99 16.07 -6.68
CA ASN A 144 -11.53 17.34 -7.21
C ASN A 144 -12.26 18.15 -6.12
N THR A 145 -12.79 17.46 -5.11
CA THR A 145 -13.53 18.05 -3.99
C THR A 145 -12.99 17.50 -2.68
N ILE A 146 -13.09 18.29 -1.61
CA ILE A 146 -12.68 17.82 -0.28
C ILE A 146 -13.62 16.69 0.14
N PRO A 147 -13.11 15.50 0.50
CA PRO A 147 -13.93 14.42 1.00
C PRO A 147 -14.67 14.82 2.27
N GLU A 148 -15.93 14.38 2.41
CA GLU A 148 -16.65 14.56 3.66
C GLU A 148 -15.93 13.82 4.80
N ARG A 149 -15.61 14.55 5.87
CA ARG A 149 -14.91 13.95 7.00
C ARG A 149 -15.74 12.86 7.65
N PHE A 150 -15.10 11.74 7.95
CA PHE A 150 -15.77 10.64 8.66
C PHE A 150 -16.17 11.11 10.07
N ARG A 151 -17.48 11.20 10.35
CA ARG A 151 -18.02 11.51 11.68
C ARG A 151 -18.38 10.22 12.40
N LYS A 152 -17.53 9.83 13.35
CA LYS A 152 -17.67 8.58 14.14
C LYS A 152 -19.02 8.49 14.88
N ASP A 153 -19.57 9.63 15.28
CA ASP A 153 -20.77 9.70 16.13
C ASP A 153 -22.07 9.28 15.41
N ILE A 154 -22.10 9.30 14.08
CA ILE A 154 -23.28 8.90 13.29
C ILE A 154 -23.54 7.39 13.40
N TYR A 155 -22.49 6.60 13.63
CA TYR A 155 -22.56 5.13 13.63
C TYR A 155 -22.53 4.51 15.03
N LEU A 156 -22.34 5.31 16.08
CA LEU A 156 -22.34 4.84 17.48
C LEU A 156 -23.63 5.22 18.24
N GLY A 157 -24.55 5.96 17.62
CA GLY A 157 -25.77 6.50 18.23
C GLY A 157 -27.01 5.59 18.23
N GLN A 158 -26.88 4.28 18.00
CA GLN A 158 -27.96 3.32 18.27
C GLN A 158 -27.52 2.37 19.38
N SER A 159 -27.43 2.91 20.60
CA SER A 159 -27.50 2.08 21.79
C SER A 159 -28.84 1.32 21.75
N PHE A 160 -28.76 0.00 21.70
CA PHE A 160 -29.91 -0.89 21.86
C PHE A 160 -30.65 -0.48 23.14
N GLN A 161 -31.83 0.10 22.98
CA GLN A 161 -32.75 0.24 24.10
C GLN A 161 -33.18 -1.18 24.49
N THR A 162 -32.52 -1.74 25.51
CA THR A 162 -33.04 -2.91 26.20
C THR A 162 -34.29 -2.47 26.95
N SER A 163 -35.45 -2.85 26.43
CA SER A 163 -36.73 -2.72 27.10
C SER A 163 -36.73 -3.53 28.39
N SER A 164 -36.93 -2.83 29.51
CA SER A 164 -37.17 -3.37 30.86
C SER A 164 -38.44 -4.21 30.94
#